data_AF-A0A0M9E4Q6-F1
#
_entry.id   AF-A0A0M9E4Q6-F1
#
_cell.length_a   1.000
_cell.length_b   1.000
_cell.length_c   1.000
_cell.angle_alpha   90.00
_cell.angle_beta   90.00
_cell.angle_gamma   90.00
#
_symmetry.space_group_name_H-M   'P 1'
#
loop_
_entity.id
_entity.type
_entity.pdbx_description
1 polymer ?
#
loop_
_entity_poly.entity_id
_entity_poly.type
_entity_poly.pdbx_seq_one_letter_code
_entity_poly.pdbx_strand_id
1 'polypeptide(L)'
;MDSKRWMIVSHDDKTTNAIQKQLSPGINLTLADDFGKAQEIANKENFDVIITHWMMPEYSGMEKMNEFARVGKDYSNAKAAFQDKINTAMNEFKSRLKQKKPDSTNLLKKFSDKQDAIMTMLSDTVSKLEKEKATFNQEKSQLEKNVAALTQQIEQAEKKASQAVSDVNKLQNELTQSHQENKTLIAQNESLETSLNSTSKDLTQTKNQSDQLLKELTETKNQIADLQSQKDAGDKKFQEEIKTNQQTINDANAQINQLKETVSSLEASLKSSQKKHQDEAIELKTTIINLTKENEDAVKKLTQEKDSAIKKLTQEKDAANKQVTSLEQKSQNLAEQLETVKNDLEQKLTTSQSEAKSLNEQLNQIKQKNQDLETSVAELSNENTLKDKKIAEMSAKLDKHKKDTQTIVNLKSEVRTLQKQTENAVKLVEVAEAEKNALEKKVAEFEEHWNQYISS
;
A
#
# COMPACT_ATOMS: atom_id res chain seq x y z
N MET A 1 -35.35 110.82 7.94
CA MET A 1 -34.89 111.46 6.69
C MET A 1 -33.49 111.96 6.99
N ASP A 2 -32.48 111.32 6.43
CA ASP A 2 -31.09 111.73 6.66
C ASP A 2 -30.87 113.09 5.97
N SER A 3 -30.53 114.10 6.77
CA SER A 3 -30.24 115.44 6.26
C SER A 3 -28.99 115.38 5.38
N LYS A 4 -29.09 115.85 4.13
CA LYS A 4 -27.97 115.93 3.19
C LYS A 4 -26.84 116.77 3.80
N ARG A 5 -25.60 116.30 3.66
CA ARG A 5 -24.39 116.93 4.21
C ARG A 5 -23.63 117.64 3.11
N TRP A 6 -23.45 118.95 3.26
CA TRP A 6 -22.83 119.79 2.24
C TRP A 6 -21.58 120.46 2.82
N MET A 7 -20.51 120.55 2.02
CA MET A 7 -19.30 121.28 2.37
C MET A 7 -19.10 122.48 1.43
N ILE A 8 -18.77 123.64 1.99
CA ILE A 8 -18.50 124.86 1.22
C ILE A 8 -17.12 125.40 1.58
N VAL A 9 -16.33 125.67 0.54
CA VAL A 9 -14.99 126.27 0.65
C VAL A 9 -15.07 127.74 0.22
N SER A 10 -14.91 128.67 1.17
CA SER A 10 -15.05 130.12 0.94
C SER A 10 -13.93 130.90 1.64
N HIS A 11 -13.40 131.92 0.95
CA HIS A 11 -12.26 132.72 1.42
C HIS A 11 -12.64 134.08 2.05
N ASP A 12 -13.94 134.39 2.16
CA ASP A 12 -14.44 135.64 2.77
C ASP A 12 -15.57 135.36 3.77
N ASP A 13 -15.40 135.87 4.99
CA ASP A 13 -16.33 135.73 6.12
C ASP A 13 -17.73 136.28 5.80
N LYS A 14 -17.83 137.32 4.96
CA LYS A 14 -19.15 137.90 4.61
C LYS A 14 -19.94 136.96 3.71
N THR A 15 -19.30 136.40 2.69
CA THR A 15 -19.89 135.41 1.78
C THR A 15 -20.29 134.14 2.54
N THR A 16 -19.44 133.68 3.44
CA THR A 16 -19.70 132.51 4.30
C THR A 16 -20.95 132.69 5.17
N ASN A 17 -21.09 133.86 5.82
CA ASN A 17 -22.26 134.17 6.65
C ASN A 17 -23.57 134.29 5.85
N ALA A 18 -23.51 134.84 4.63
CA ALA A 18 -24.68 134.96 3.76
C ALA A 18 -25.20 133.59 3.31
N ILE A 19 -24.30 132.68 2.95
CA ILE A 19 -24.63 131.31 2.52
C ILE A 19 -25.22 130.50 3.67
N GLN A 20 -24.62 130.58 4.86
CA GLN A 20 -25.15 129.91 6.04
C GLN A 20 -26.59 130.36 6.32
N LYS A 21 -26.87 131.67 6.24
CA LYS A 21 -28.22 132.20 6.48
C LYS A 21 -29.26 131.72 5.45
N GLN A 22 -28.86 131.48 4.20
CA GLN A 22 -29.78 131.08 3.12
C GLN A 22 -30.02 129.57 3.03
N LEU A 23 -29.01 128.73 3.35
CA LEU A 23 -29.08 127.28 3.17
C LEU A 23 -29.39 126.49 4.46
N SER A 24 -29.45 127.14 5.63
CA SER A 24 -29.56 126.47 6.93
C SER A 24 -30.85 125.67 7.22
N PRO A 25 -32.03 125.88 6.61
CA PRO A 25 -33.18 125.04 6.95
C PRO A 25 -33.10 123.65 6.25
N GLY A 26 -32.53 122.66 6.93
CA GLY A 26 -32.61 121.24 6.56
C GLY A 26 -31.38 120.60 5.91
N ILE A 27 -30.29 121.37 5.72
CA ILE A 27 -28.99 120.87 5.22
C ILE A 27 -27.97 120.99 6.34
N ASN A 28 -27.18 119.93 6.55
CA ASN A 28 -26.09 119.95 7.52
C ASN A 28 -24.82 120.49 6.83
N LEU A 29 -24.52 121.77 7.10
CA LEU A 29 -23.49 122.53 6.39
C LEU A 29 -22.16 122.54 7.16
N THR A 30 -21.08 122.13 6.49
CA THR A 30 -19.71 122.22 7.00
C THR A 30 -18.91 123.25 6.20
N LEU A 31 -18.20 124.13 6.91
CA LEU A 31 -17.45 125.23 6.31
C LEU A 31 -15.95 124.95 6.38
N ALA A 32 -15.27 125.15 5.25
CA ALA A 32 -13.82 125.17 5.17
C ALA A 32 -13.36 126.56 4.71
N ASP A 33 -12.42 127.14 5.45
CA ASP A 33 -11.78 128.44 5.21
C ASP A 33 -10.72 128.38 4.10
N ASP A 34 -10.16 127.20 3.86
CA ASP A 34 -9.26 126.93 2.74
C ASP A 34 -9.38 125.50 2.19
N PHE A 35 -8.67 125.25 1.08
CA PHE A 35 -8.67 123.96 0.38
C PHE A 35 -7.98 122.84 1.18
N GLY A 36 -6.97 123.16 1.98
CA GLY A 36 -6.25 122.17 2.78
C GLY A 36 -7.13 121.59 3.87
N LYS A 37 -7.85 122.47 4.58
CA LYS A 37 -8.82 122.08 5.61
C LYS A 37 -10.03 121.38 5.00
N ALA A 38 -10.48 121.79 3.82
CA ALA A 38 -11.54 121.10 3.09
C ALA A 38 -11.16 119.65 2.77
N GLN A 39 -9.92 119.41 2.34
CA GLN A 39 -9.43 118.07 2.03
C GLN A 39 -9.29 117.21 3.30
N GLU A 40 -8.83 117.78 4.40
CA GLU A 40 -8.76 117.08 5.69
C GLU A 40 -10.15 116.65 6.17
N ILE A 41 -11.14 117.54 6.06
CA ILE A 41 -12.53 117.28 6.47
C ILE A 41 -13.17 116.23 5.56
N ALA A 42 -13.01 116.36 4.24
CA ALA A 42 -13.56 115.39 3.27
C ALA A 42 -12.98 113.98 3.41
N ASN A 43 -11.75 113.83 3.91
CA ASN A 43 -11.16 112.52 4.18
C ASN A 43 -11.71 111.85 5.45
N LYS A 44 -12.31 112.64 6.36
CA LYS A 44 -12.88 112.15 7.63
C LYS A 44 -14.39 111.94 7.56
N GLU A 45 -15.08 112.65 6.67
CA GLU A 45 -16.53 112.66 6.59
C GLU A 45 -17.03 112.53 5.14
N ASN A 46 -18.14 111.79 4.95
CA ASN A 46 -18.78 111.67 3.64
C ASN A 46 -19.74 112.84 3.41
N PHE A 47 -19.47 113.66 2.38
CA PHE A 47 -20.34 114.76 1.94
C PHE A 47 -21.08 114.38 0.66
N ASP A 48 -22.35 114.79 0.56
CA ASP A 48 -23.16 114.58 -0.64
C ASP A 48 -22.81 115.60 -1.73
N VAL A 49 -22.42 116.81 -1.34
CA VAL A 49 -22.09 117.92 -2.25
C VAL A 49 -20.94 118.74 -1.67
N ILE A 50 -19.93 119.05 -2.50
CA ILE A 50 -18.83 119.95 -2.16
C ILE A 50 -18.84 121.12 -3.16
N ILE A 51 -19.00 122.34 -2.68
CA ILE A 51 -18.99 123.57 -3.50
C ILE A 51 -17.66 124.29 -3.26
N THR A 52 -16.90 124.49 -4.33
CA THR A 52 -15.62 125.21 -4.30
C THR A 52 -15.73 126.46 -5.17
N HIS A 53 -15.27 127.60 -4.64
CA HIS A 53 -15.24 128.92 -5.29
C HIS A 53 -16.61 129.53 -5.67
N TRP A 54 -17.14 130.38 -4.78
CA TRP A 54 -18.28 131.26 -5.05
C TRP A 54 -17.86 132.72 -4.86
N MET A 55 -18.03 133.58 -5.87
CA MET A 55 -17.73 135.02 -5.78
C MET A 55 -19.01 135.85 -5.97
N MET A 56 -19.31 136.76 -5.03
CA MET A 56 -20.38 137.75 -5.17
C MET A 56 -19.87 139.00 -5.93
N PRO A 57 -20.49 139.39 -7.07
CA PRO A 57 -20.02 140.52 -7.89
C PRO A 57 -20.09 141.91 -7.24
N GLU A 58 -20.85 142.10 -6.16
CA GLU A 58 -21.18 143.41 -5.60
C GLU A 58 -20.01 144.12 -4.86
N TYR A 59 -18.87 143.45 -4.67
CA TYR A 59 -17.81 143.94 -3.78
C TYR A 59 -16.46 144.30 -4.43
N SER A 60 -16.25 144.08 -5.74
CA SER A 60 -14.92 144.23 -6.36
C SER A 60 -14.73 145.45 -7.29
N GLY A 61 -15.67 146.40 -7.36
CA GLY A 61 -15.66 147.48 -8.37
C GLY A 61 -15.74 148.95 -7.91
N MET A 62 -15.97 149.25 -6.62
CA MET A 62 -16.37 150.62 -6.21
C MET A 62 -15.24 151.63 -5.98
N GLU A 63 -13.97 151.23 -5.82
CA GLU A 63 -12.90 152.18 -5.46
C GLU A 63 -12.52 153.16 -6.59
N LYS A 64 -12.60 152.75 -7.86
CA LYS A 64 -12.11 153.56 -9.00
C LYS A 64 -13.11 154.62 -9.50
N MET A 65 -14.40 154.52 -9.14
CA MET A 65 -15.40 155.54 -9.48
C MET A 65 -15.31 156.81 -8.59
N ASN A 66 -14.78 156.68 -7.38
CA ASN A 66 -14.65 157.81 -6.44
C ASN A 66 -13.52 158.79 -6.81
N GLU A 67 -12.46 158.34 -7.49
CA GLU A 67 -11.38 159.23 -7.96
C GLU A 67 -11.83 160.15 -9.10
N PHE A 68 -12.66 159.68 -10.03
CA PHE A 68 -13.22 160.51 -11.11
C PHE A 68 -14.17 161.60 -10.57
N ALA A 69 -14.95 161.29 -9.53
CA ALA A 69 -15.80 162.28 -8.86
C ALA A 69 -14.97 163.35 -8.12
N ARG A 70 -13.80 162.98 -7.57
CA ARG A 70 -12.90 163.90 -6.86
C ARG A 70 -12.25 164.92 -7.82
N VAL A 71 -11.76 164.46 -8.98
CA VAL A 71 -11.16 165.32 -10.01
C VAL A 71 -12.17 166.33 -10.58
N GLY A 72 -13.43 165.92 -10.77
CA GLY A 72 -14.51 166.83 -11.18
C GLY A 72 -14.81 167.94 -10.17
N LYS A 73 -14.72 167.63 -8.86
CA LYS A 73 -14.93 168.59 -7.77
C LYS A 73 -13.80 169.60 -7.66
N ASP A 74 -12.55 169.15 -7.82
CA ASP A 74 -11.37 170.03 -7.75
C ASP A 74 -11.32 171.03 -8.92
N TYR A 75 -11.73 170.61 -10.13
CA TYR A 75 -11.85 171.52 -11.28
C TYR A 75 -12.92 172.61 -11.06
N SER A 76 -14.07 172.24 -10.49
CA SER A 76 -15.15 173.19 -10.17
C SER A 76 -14.72 174.23 -9.12
N ASN A 77 -13.99 173.78 -8.09
CA ASN A 77 -13.46 174.65 -7.04
C ASN A 77 -12.38 175.62 -7.57
N ALA A 78 -11.48 175.15 -8.43
CA ALA A 78 -10.46 175.99 -9.06
C ALA A 78 -11.09 177.07 -9.97
N LYS A 79 -12.14 176.72 -10.72
CA LYS A 79 -12.90 177.66 -11.55
C LYS A 79 -13.59 178.73 -10.70
N ALA A 80 -14.22 178.36 -9.59
CA ALA A 80 -14.86 179.30 -8.67
C ALA A 80 -13.83 180.29 -8.05
N ALA A 81 -12.67 179.79 -7.60
CA ALA A 81 -11.61 180.61 -7.01
C ALA A 81 -10.99 181.61 -8.01
N PHE A 82 -10.88 181.22 -9.29
CA PHE A 82 -10.42 182.12 -10.35
C PHE A 82 -11.44 183.24 -10.62
N GLN A 83 -12.73 182.89 -10.68
CA GLN A 83 -13.81 183.86 -10.86
C GLN A 83 -13.86 184.88 -9.70
N ASP A 84 -13.64 184.42 -8.47
CA ASP A 84 -13.65 185.27 -7.28
C ASP A 84 -12.50 186.28 -7.30
N LYS A 85 -11.28 185.84 -7.65
CA LYS A 85 -10.11 186.74 -7.84
C LYS A 85 -10.35 187.82 -8.90
N ILE A 86 -11.02 187.47 -10.02
CA ILE A 86 -11.41 188.45 -11.04
C ILE A 86 -12.36 189.49 -10.43
N ASN A 87 -13.38 189.05 -9.70
CA ASN A 87 -14.36 189.95 -9.09
C ASN A 87 -13.71 190.86 -8.03
N THR A 88 -12.82 190.34 -7.18
CA THR A 88 -12.05 191.14 -6.21
C THR A 88 -11.20 192.19 -6.90
N ALA A 89 -10.44 191.82 -7.93
CA ALA A 89 -9.60 192.75 -8.69
C ALA A 89 -10.43 193.85 -9.39
N MET A 90 -11.61 193.49 -9.91
CA MET A 90 -12.54 194.43 -10.55
C MET A 90 -13.12 195.43 -9.53
N ASN A 91 -13.42 194.97 -8.32
CA ASN A 91 -13.95 195.81 -7.24
C ASN A 91 -12.90 196.74 -6.63
N GLU A 92 -11.65 196.27 -6.50
CA GLU A 92 -10.52 197.14 -6.13
C GLU A 92 -10.26 198.21 -7.19
N PHE A 93 -10.34 197.86 -8.48
CA PHE A 93 -10.18 198.81 -9.57
C PHE A 93 -11.27 199.89 -9.55
N LYS A 94 -12.54 199.50 -9.36
CA LYS A 94 -13.66 200.44 -9.21
C LYS A 94 -13.52 201.36 -7.99
N SER A 95 -13.00 200.84 -6.87
CA SER A 95 -12.78 201.63 -5.65
C SER A 95 -11.67 202.67 -5.83
N ARG A 96 -10.58 202.30 -6.52
CA ARG A 96 -9.49 203.22 -6.86
C ARG A 96 -9.90 204.30 -7.86
N LEU A 97 -10.86 204.02 -8.74
CA LEU A 97 -11.43 205.02 -9.67
C LEU A 97 -12.30 206.09 -8.99
N LYS A 98 -12.85 205.84 -7.79
CA LYS A 98 -13.72 206.78 -7.07
C LYS A 98 -12.98 207.75 -6.14
N GLN A 99 -11.68 207.54 -5.87
CA GLN A 99 -10.88 208.42 -5.01
C GLN A 99 -9.69 208.98 -5.81
N LYS A 100 -9.76 210.29 -6.13
CA LYS A 100 -8.72 211.18 -6.71
C LYS A 100 -8.60 211.25 -8.25
N LYS A 101 -8.64 212.49 -8.75
CA LYS A 101 -7.94 212.99 -9.95
C LYS A 101 -6.76 213.88 -9.49
N PRO A 102 -5.66 214.03 -10.26
CA PRO A 102 -5.24 213.24 -11.42
C PRO A 102 -3.77 212.75 -11.36
N ASP A 103 -3.51 211.57 -11.95
CA ASP A 103 -2.38 211.35 -12.87
C ASP A 103 -2.68 210.12 -13.75
N SER A 104 -3.36 210.36 -14.87
CA SER A 104 -3.88 209.35 -15.80
C SER A 104 -2.81 208.55 -16.54
N THR A 105 -1.57 209.04 -16.56
CA THR A 105 -0.45 208.42 -17.29
C THR A 105 0.08 207.18 -16.57
N ASN A 106 0.09 207.21 -15.23
CA ASN A 106 0.53 206.07 -14.40
C ASN A 106 -0.52 204.95 -14.34
N LEU A 107 -1.80 205.27 -14.51
CA LEU A 107 -2.89 204.29 -14.51
C LEU A 107 -3.00 203.52 -15.82
N LEU A 108 -2.84 204.19 -16.97
CA LEU A 108 -2.80 203.51 -18.27
C LEU A 108 -1.60 202.57 -18.38
N LYS A 109 -0.42 202.99 -17.90
CA LYS A 109 0.76 202.12 -17.87
C LYS A 109 0.53 200.89 -17.00
N LYS A 110 0.00 201.06 -15.78
CA LYS A 110 -0.37 199.93 -14.90
C LYS A 110 -1.45 199.02 -15.47
N PHE A 111 -2.35 199.55 -16.31
CA PHE A 111 -3.37 198.75 -16.99
C PHE A 111 -2.75 197.94 -18.14
N SER A 112 -1.90 198.57 -18.96
CA SER A 112 -1.13 197.89 -20.01
C SER A 112 -0.26 196.79 -19.42
N ASP A 113 0.51 197.10 -18.37
CA ASP A 113 1.37 196.12 -17.68
C ASP A 113 0.55 194.95 -17.11
N LYS A 114 -0.68 195.20 -16.63
CA LYS A 114 -1.60 194.15 -16.17
C LYS A 114 -2.18 193.34 -17.31
N GLN A 115 -2.53 193.97 -18.43
CA GLN A 115 -3.03 193.29 -19.62
C GLN A 115 -1.95 192.39 -20.21
N ASP A 116 -0.72 192.88 -20.30
CA ASP A 116 0.45 192.10 -20.73
C ASP A 116 0.73 190.96 -19.75
N ALA A 117 0.62 191.19 -18.44
CA ALA A 117 0.73 190.13 -17.44
C ALA A 117 -0.37 189.06 -17.57
N ILE A 118 -1.62 189.46 -17.86
CA ILE A 118 -2.74 188.55 -18.08
C ILE A 118 -2.54 187.75 -19.38
N MET A 119 -2.13 188.40 -20.46
CA MET A 119 -1.86 187.73 -21.73
C MET A 119 -0.67 186.77 -21.62
N THR A 120 0.37 187.14 -20.85
CA THR A 120 1.50 186.26 -20.53
C THR A 120 1.03 185.06 -19.72
N MET A 121 0.24 185.26 -18.64
CA MET A 121 -0.32 184.14 -17.86
C MET A 121 -1.23 183.23 -18.69
N LEU A 122 -2.05 183.78 -19.59
CA LEU A 122 -2.90 183.02 -20.48
C LEU A 122 -2.06 182.22 -21.48
N SER A 123 -1.03 182.84 -22.08
CA SER A 123 -0.10 182.18 -22.99
C SER A 123 0.67 181.06 -22.29
N ASP A 124 1.14 181.30 -21.06
CA ASP A 124 1.81 180.29 -20.22
C ASP A 124 0.87 179.14 -19.86
N THR A 125 -0.40 179.45 -19.53
CA THR A 125 -1.41 178.44 -19.18
C THR A 125 -1.78 177.61 -20.41
N VAL A 126 -1.97 178.23 -21.57
CA VAL A 126 -2.24 177.53 -22.84
C VAL A 126 -1.05 176.65 -23.20
N SER A 127 0.17 177.17 -23.12
CA SER A 127 1.39 176.39 -23.36
C SER A 127 1.52 175.21 -22.39
N LYS A 128 1.13 175.38 -21.12
CA LYS A 128 1.13 174.30 -20.12
C LYS A 128 0.07 173.24 -20.45
N LEU A 129 -1.15 173.65 -20.80
CA LEU A 129 -2.24 172.75 -21.18
C LEU A 129 -1.93 171.99 -22.47
N GLU A 130 -1.27 172.62 -23.43
CA GLU A 130 -0.81 171.96 -24.66
C GLU A 130 0.25 170.89 -24.36
N LYS A 131 1.18 171.17 -23.44
CA LYS A 131 2.14 170.18 -22.95
C LYS A 131 1.44 169.03 -22.21
N GLU A 132 0.51 169.32 -21.31
CA GLU A 132 -0.27 168.30 -20.60
C GLU A 132 -1.10 167.44 -21.57
N LYS A 133 -1.73 168.03 -22.58
CA LYS A 133 -2.44 167.32 -23.64
C LYS A 133 -1.51 166.42 -24.47
N ALA A 134 -0.30 166.89 -24.79
CA ALA A 134 0.70 166.09 -25.48
C ALA A 134 1.13 164.88 -24.62
N THR A 135 1.41 165.09 -23.33
CA THR A 135 1.72 164.01 -22.39
C THR A 135 0.57 163.02 -22.27
N PHE A 136 -0.68 163.49 -22.12
CA PHE A 136 -1.85 162.63 -22.04
C PHE A 136 -2.03 161.77 -23.31
N ASN A 137 -1.82 162.36 -24.49
CA ASN A 137 -1.89 161.61 -25.74
C ASN A 137 -0.78 160.56 -25.85
N GLN A 138 0.41 160.86 -25.33
CA GLN A 138 1.51 159.90 -25.26
C GLN A 138 1.20 158.75 -24.30
N GLU A 139 0.68 159.05 -23.11
CA GLU A 139 0.24 158.04 -22.13
C GLU A 139 -0.90 157.18 -22.68
N LYS A 140 -1.89 157.80 -23.34
CA LYS A 140 -2.97 157.09 -24.03
C LYS A 140 -2.42 156.12 -25.08
N SER A 141 -1.50 156.59 -25.93
CA SER A 141 -0.88 155.74 -26.94
C SER A 141 -0.08 154.59 -26.31
N GLN A 142 0.59 154.82 -25.19
CA GLN A 142 1.29 153.77 -24.46
C GLN A 142 0.34 152.76 -23.82
N LEU A 143 -0.77 153.21 -23.25
CA LEU A 143 -1.81 152.35 -22.71
C LEU A 143 -2.47 151.50 -23.80
N GLU A 144 -2.77 152.07 -24.97
CA GLU A 144 -3.29 151.33 -26.12
C GLU A 144 -2.32 150.23 -26.57
N LYS A 145 -1.01 150.51 -26.60
CA LYS A 145 0.02 149.49 -26.87
C LYS A 145 0.05 148.40 -25.80
N ASN A 146 -0.03 148.78 -24.52
CA ASN A 146 -0.04 147.82 -23.42
C ASN A 146 -1.28 146.92 -23.45
N VAL A 147 -2.46 147.49 -23.74
CA VAL A 147 -3.72 146.74 -23.91
C VAL A 147 -3.59 145.75 -25.06
N ALA A 148 -3.10 146.18 -26.22
CA ALA A 148 -2.89 145.28 -27.35
C ALA A 148 -1.91 144.13 -27.02
N ALA A 149 -0.82 144.43 -26.31
CA ALA A 149 0.14 143.42 -25.87
C ALA A 149 -0.47 142.42 -24.88
N LEU A 150 -1.26 142.90 -23.91
CA LEU A 150 -1.96 142.03 -22.95
C LEU A 150 -3.04 141.18 -23.64
N THR A 151 -3.78 141.73 -24.60
CA THR A 151 -4.75 140.95 -25.40
C THR A 151 -4.06 139.82 -26.14
N GLN A 152 -2.91 140.08 -26.79
CA GLN A 152 -2.14 139.03 -27.45
C GLN A 152 -1.62 137.97 -26.47
N GLN A 153 -1.18 138.38 -25.27
CA GLN A 153 -0.76 137.43 -24.23
C GLN A 153 -1.94 136.57 -23.75
N ILE A 154 -3.12 137.15 -23.59
CA ILE A 154 -4.35 136.42 -23.22
C ILE A 154 -4.71 135.41 -24.29
N GLU A 155 -4.75 135.80 -25.57
CA GLU A 155 -5.05 134.86 -26.67
C GLU A 155 -4.03 133.71 -26.74
N GLN A 156 -2.75 133.98 -26.50
CA GLN A 156 -1.72 132.94 -26.45
C GLN A 156 -1.92 132.01 -25.24
N ALA A 157 -2.29 132.56 -24.08
CA ALA A 157 -2.59 131.78 -22.89
C ALA A 157 -3.83 130.89 -23.08
N GLU A 158 -4.89 131.41 -23.69
CA GLU A 158 -6.11 130.66 -24.02
C GLU A 158 -5.84 129.52 -24.99
N LYS A 159 -5.01 129.74 -26.01
CA LYS A 159 -4.56 128.67 -26.92
C LYS A 159 -3.80 127.58 -26.18
N LYS A 160 -2.85 127.95 -25.31
CA LYS A 160 -2.11 126.98 -24.49
C LYS A 160 -3.02 126.23 -23.51
N ALA A 161 -3.96 126.91 -22.87
CA ALA A 161 -4.92 126.30 -21.97
C ALA A 161 -5.85 125.31 -22.71
N SER A 162 -6.33 125.69 -23.89
CA SER A 162 -7.15 124.82 -24.74
C SER A 162 -6.39 123.57 -25.18
N GLN A 163 -5.11 123.72 -25.55
CA GLN A 163 -4.25 122.58 -25.86
C GLN A 163 -4.05 121.67 -24.64
N ALA A 164 -3.76 122.25 -23.47
CA ALA A 164 -3.58 121.49 -22.24
C ALA A 164 -4.84 120.70 -21.86
N VAL A 165 -6.05 121.27 -22.03
CA VAL A 165 -7.32 120.56 -21.82
C VAL A 165 -7.47 119.38 -22.80
N SER A 166 -7.12 119.57 -24.07
CA SER A 166 -7.11 118.49 -25.07
C SER A 166 -6.15 117.37 -24.67
N ASP A 167 -4.95 117.71 -24.21
CA ASP A 167 -3.93 116.74 -23.82
C ASP A 167 -4.35 115.96 -22.57
N VAL A 168 -4.97 116.63 -21.58
CA VAL A 168 -5.55 115.99 -20.39
C VAL A 168 -6.66 115.00 -20.78
N ASN A 169 -7.56 115.40 -21.68
CA ASN A 169 -8.62 114.49 -22.16
C ASN A 169 -8.05 113.27 -22.89
N LYS A 170 -6.97 113.45 -23.67
CA LYS A 170 -6.28 112.34 -24.33
C LYS A 170 -5.65 111.39 -23.31
N LEU A 171 -4.92 111.92 -22.34
CA LEU A 171 -4.31 111.12 -21.26
C LEU A 171 -5.36 110.39 -20.42
N GLN A 172 -6.51 111.01 -20.15
CA GLN A 172 -7.61 110.38 -19.43
C GLN A 172 -8.17 109.16 -20.18
N ASN A 173 -8.29 109.26 -21.50
CA ASN A 173 -8.74 108.15 -22.34
C ASN A 173 -7.70 107.02 -22.36
N GLU A 174 -6.41 107.36 -22.52
CA GLU A 174 -5.31 106.39 -22.47
C GLU A 174 -5.24 105.67 -21.11
N LEU A 175 -5.41 106.41 -20.01
CA LEU A 175 -5.46 105.84 -18.66
C LEU A 175 -6.64 104.88 -18.49
N THR A 176 -7.82 105.25 -19.01
CA THR A 176 -9.02 104.41 -18.94
C THR A 176 -8.83 103.11 -19.74
N GLN A 177 -8.27 103.20 -20.94
CA GLN A 177 -7.95 102.05 -21.77
C GLN A 177 -6.95 101.13 -21.07
N SER A 178 -5.84 101.68 -20.56
CA SER A 178 -4.82 100.92 -19.84
C SER A 178 -5.41 100.21 -18.60
N HIS A 179 -6.34 100.85 -17.89
CA HIS A 179 -7.02 100.23 -16.75
C HIS A 179 -7.91 99.04 -17.16
N GLN A 180 -8.59 99.13 -18.31
CA GLN A 180 -9.38 98.01 -18.85
C GLN A 180 -8.49 96.85 -19.33
N GLU A 181 -7.37 97.16 -19.98
CA GLU A 181 -6.37 96.16 -20.37
C GLU A 181 -5.81 95.45 -19.14
N ASN A 182 -5.46 96.19 -18.09
CA ASN A 182 -4.95 95.60 -16.84
C ASN A 182 -6.00 94.70 -16.17
N LYS A 183 -7.27 95.10 -16.13
CA LYS A 183 -8.37 94.25 -15.64
C LYS A 183 -8.48 92.94 -16.43
N THR A 184 -8.32 93.00 -17.75
CA THR A 184 -8.37 91.81 -18.61
C THR A 184 -7.19 90.88 -18.33
N LEU A 185 -5.98 91.44 -18.18
CA LEU A 185 -4.79 90.66 -17.84
C LEU A 185 -4.89 90.00 -16.46
N ILE A 186 -5.46 90.68 -15.46
CA ILE A 186 -5.71 90.10 -14.14
C ILE A 186 -6.63 88.89 -14.26
N ALA A 187 -7.76 89.00 -14.96
CA ALA A 187 -8.69 87.90 -15.15
C ALA A 187 -8.06 86.71 -15.91
N GLN A 188 -7.21 86.99 -16.90
CA GLN A 188 -6.45 85.96 -17.62
C GLN A 188 -5.47 85.23 -16.68
N ASN A 189 -4.75 85.95 -15.82
CA ASN A 189 -3.84 85.35 -14.85
C ASN A 189 -4.56 84.47 -13.83
N GLU A 190 -5.70 84.92 -13.29
CA GLU A 190 -6.53 84.12 -12.37
C GLU A 190 -7.02 82.82 -13.03
N SER A 191 -7.41 82.90 -14.31
CA SER A 191 -7.78 81.72 -15.09
C SER A 191 -6.61 80.76 -15.29
N LEU A 192 -5.42 81.28 -15.63
CA LEU A 192 -4.22 80.47 -15.81
C LEU A 192 -3.79 79.79 -14.50
N GLU A 193 -3.87 80.49 -13.38
CA GLU A 193 -3.57 79.94 -12.06
C GLU A 193 -4.53 78.80 -11.70
N THR A 194 -5.82 78.95 -12.00
CA THR A 194 -6.81 77.89 -11.82
C THR A 194 -6.49 76.67 -12.68
N SER A 195 -6.17 76.87 -13.96
CA SER A 195 -5.77 75.78 -14.86
C SER A 195 -4.50 75.09 -14.38
N LEU A 196 -3.48 75.85 -13.96
CA LEU A 196 -2.22 75.32 -13.45
C LEU A 196 -2.44 74.45 -12.20
N ASN A 197 -3.27 74.91 -11.27
CA ASN A 197 -3.60 74.16 -10.06
C ASN A 197 -4.33 72.85 -10.39
N SER A 198 -5.26 72.87 -11.34
CA SER A 198 -5.94 71.64 -11.81
C SER A 198 -4.94 70.66 -12.44
N THR A 199 -4.10 71.13 -13.36
CA THR A 199 -3.09 70.28 -14.01
C THR A 199 -2.08 69.71 -13.00
N SER A 200 -1.68 70.48 -11.99
CA SER A 200 -0.80 69.99 -10.92
C SER A 200 -1.45 68.88 -10.10
N LYS A 201 -2.76 68.97 -9.85
CA LYS A 201 -3.52 67.92 -9.16
C LYS A 201 -3.60 66.66 -10.00
N ASP A 202 -3.93 66.80 -11.28
CA ASP A 202 -4.00 65.68 -12.22
C ASP A 202 -2.63 64.98 -12.35
N LEU A 203 -1.55 65.75 -12.47
CA LEU A 203 -0.19 65.21 -12.51
C LEU A 203 0.15 64.40 -11.26
N THR A 204 -0.24 64.90 -10.07
CA THR A 204 -0.03 64.19 -8.81
C THR A 204 -0.82 62.89 -8.76
N GLN A 205 -2.07 62.90 -9.23
CA GLN A 205 -2.90 61.71 -9.30
C GLN A 205 -2.33 60.67 -10.29
N THR A 206 -1.93 61.10 -11.48
CA THR A 206 -1.30 60.23 -12.48
C THR A 206 0.00 59.64 -11.96
N LYS A 207 0.82 60.42 -11.24
CA LYS A 207 2.04 59.92 -10.61
C LYS A 207 1.74 58.83 -9.59
N ASN A 208 0.77 59.04 -8.69
CA ASN A 208 0.39 58.04 -7.71
C ASN A 208 -0.14 56.75 -8.35
N GLN A 209 -0.92 56.86 -9.44
CA GLN A 209 -1.37 55.70 -10.22
C GLN A 209 -0.19 54.97 -10.88
N SER A 210 0.78 55.70 -11.44
CA SER A 210 2.00 55.13 -12.01
C SER A 210 2.82 54.38 -10.96
N ASP A 211 2.99 54.95 -9.77
CA ASP A 211 3.73 54.32 -8.67
C ASP A 211 3.04 53.03 -8.19
N GLN A 212 1.70 53.04 -8.12
CA GLN A 212 0.92 51.84 -7.80
C GLN A 212 1.09 50.74 -8.85
N LEU A 213 0.96 51.08 -10.14
CA LEU A 213 1.15 50.12 -11.23
C LEU A 213 2.56 49.54 -11.24
N LEU A 214 3.58 50.35 -10.91
CA LEU A 214 4.96 49.89 -10.82
C LEU A 214 5.18 48.90 -9.67
N LYS A 215 4.47 49.08 -8.56
CA LYS A 215 4.44 48.12 -7.45
C LYS A 215 3.76 46.81 -7.86
N GLU A 216 2.59 46.87 -8.48
CA GLU A 216 1.85 45.71 -8.97
C GLU A 216 2.66 44.93 -10.03
N LEU A 217 3.37 45.63 -10.92
CA LEU A 217 4.27 45.02 -11.90
C LEU A 217 5.42 44.27 -11.22
N THR A 218 6.00 44.84 -10.17
CA THR A 218 7.09 44.22 -9.41
C THR A 218 6.62 42.96 -8.68
N GLU A 219 5.45 43.01 -8.05
CA GLU A 219 4.84 41.85 -7.39
C GLU A 219 4.53 40.73 -8.39
N THR A 220 3.94 41.07 -9.54
CA THR A 220 3.66 40.11 -10.62
C THR A 220 4.95 39.47 -11.15
N LYS A 221 6.01 40.25 -11.33
CA LYS A 221 7.30 39.74 -11.78
C LYS A 221 7.90 38.74 -10.79
N ASN A 222 7.78 39.00 -9.49
CA ASN A 222 8.24 38.08 -8.46
C ASN A 222 7.42 36.78 -8.46
N GLN A 223 6.09 36.87 -8.58
CA GLN A 223 5.22 35.69 -8.69
C GLN A 223 5.56 34.82 -9.90
N ILE A 224 5.86 35.43 -11.06
CA ILE A 224 6.30 34.70 -12.25
C ILE A 224 7.62 33.97 -11.98
N ALA A 225 8.59 34.62 -11.33
CA ALA A 225 9.87 33.99 -11.00
C ALA A 225 9.72 32.79 -10.05
N ASP A 226 8.83 32.90 -9.05
CA ASP A 226 8.51 31.82 -8.13
C ASP A 226 7.83 30.65 -8.85
N LEU A 227 6.83 30.92 -9.70
CA LEU A 227 6.16 29.90 -10.50
C LEU A 227 7.12 29.20 -11.46
N GLN A 228 8.04 29.95 -12.08
CA GLN A 228 9.08 29.40 -12.95
C GLN A 228 9.98 28.43 -12.16
N SER A 229 10.40 28.83 -10.97
CA SER A 229 11.25 28.02 -10.09
C SER A 229 10.54 26.74 -9.63
N GLN A 230 9.24 26.84 -9.28
CA GLN A 230 8.41 25.68 -8.93
C GLN A 230 8.26 24.71 -10.11
N LYS A 231 8.02 25.24 -11.31
CA LYS A 231 7.94 24.43 -12.54
C LYS A 231 9.24 23.68 -12.77
N ASP A 232 10.38 24.36 -12.72
CA ASP A 232 11.70 23.75 -12.98
C ASP A 232 12.05 22.68 -11.92
N ALA A 233 11.65 22.89 -10.65
CA ALA A 233 11.79 21.89 -9.60
C ALA A 233 10.89 20.67 -9.84
N GLY A 234 9.65 20.89 -10.27
CA GLY A 234 8.72 19.83 -10.65
C GLY A 234 9.22 19.00 -11.82
N ASP A 235 9.70 19.66 -12.89
CA ASP A 235 10.25 19.00 -14.07
C ASP A 235 11.46 18.12 -13.71
N LYS A 236 12.37 18.61 -12.85
CA LYS A 236 13.50 17.80 -12.34
C LYS A 236 13.03 16.56 -11.58
N LYS A 237 12.07 16.71 -10.68
CA LYS A 237 11.52 15.59 -9.89
C LYS A 237 10.90 14.53 -10.80
N PHE A 238 10.12 14.94 -11.80
CA PHE A 238 9.53 14.00 -12.77
C PHE A 238 10.60 13.30 -13.62
N GLN A 239 11.66 13.99 -14.04
CA GLN A 239 12.77 13.37 -14.77
C GLN A 239 13.49 12.30 -13.92
N GLU A 240 13.74 12.57 -12.64
CA GLU A 240 14.32 11.59 -11.71
C GLU A 240 13.41 10.38 -11.49
N GLU A 241 12.10 10.59 -11.37
CA GLU A 241 11.12 9.53 -11.23
C GLU A 241 11.03 8.67 -12.50
N ILE A 242 11.02 9.28 -13.69
CA ILE A 242 11.08 8.56 -14.98
C ILE A 242 12.34 7.72 -15.06
N LYS A 243 13.51 8.26 -14.71
CA LYS A 243 14.78 7.53 -14.71
C LYS A 243 14.73 6.32 -13.77
N THR A 244 14.18 6.50 -12.58
CA THR A 244 14.03 5.44 -11.57
C THR A 244 13.08 4.34 -12.08
N ASN A 245 11.93 4.72 -12.62
CA ASN A 245 10.95 3.78 -13.18
C ASN A 245 11.53 3.01 -14.37
N GLN A 246 12.30 3.68 -15.24
CA GLN A 246 12.98 3.02 -16.35
C GLN A 246 13.99 1.97 -15.87
N GLN A 247 14.74 2.26 -14.80
CA GLN A 247 15.66 1.29 -14.20
C GLN A 247 14.89 0.08 -13.66
N THR A 248 13.81 0.31 -12.89
CA THR A 248 12.96 -0.77 -12.36
C THR A 248 12.39 -1.65 -13.47
N ILE A 249 11.95 -1.06 -14.58
CA ILE A 249 11.46 -1.81 -15.76
C ILE A 249 12.58 -2.68 -16.36
N ASN A 250 13.79 -2.13 -16.49
CA ASN A 250 14.93 -2.87 -17.03
C ASN A 250 15.30 -4.06 -16.13
N ASP A 251 15.31 -3.86 -14.81
CA ASP A 251 15.60 -4.92 -13.83
C ASP A 251 14.52 -6.01 -13.85
N ALA A 252 13.24 -5.62 -13.92
CA ALA A 252 12.13 -6.56 -14.03
C ALA A 252 12.22 -7.38 -15.34
N ASN A 253 12.57 -6.74 -16.46
CA ASN A 253 12.76 -7.44 -17.73
C ASN A 253 13.93 -8.44 -17.68
N ALA A 254 15.02 -8.09 -16.98
CA ALA A 254 16.13 -9.01 -16.76
C ALA A 254 15.69 -10.25 -15.95
N GLN A 255 14.90 -10.05 -14.88
CA GLN A 255 14.33 -11.15 -14.09
C GLN A 255 13.37 -12.02 -14.92
N ILE A 256 12.51 -11.42 -15.74
CA ILE A 256 11.61 -12.14 -16.65
C ILE A 256 12.41 -13.05 -17.60
N ASN A 257 13.51 -12.54 -18.16
CA ASN A 257 14.36 -13.34 -19.04
C ASN A 257 15.02 -14.51 -18.31
N GLN A 258 15.54 -14.31 -17.10
CA GLN A 258 16.11 -15.39 -16.28
C GLN A 258 15.06 -16.46 -15.93
N LEU A 259 13.84 -16.04 -15.57
CA LEU A 259 12.74 -16.97 -15.30
C LEU A 259 12.36 -17.75 -16.56
N LYS A 260 12.34 -17.10 -17.72
CA LYS A 260 12.06 -17.75 -19.00
C LYS A 260 13.10 -18.84 -19.33
N GLU A 261 14.38 -18.54 -19.14
CA GLU A 261 15.46 -19.52 -19.30
C GLU A 261 15.33 -20.69 -18.32
N THR A 262 15.01 -20.39 -17.06
CA THR A 262 14.77 -21.40 -16.03
C THR A 262 13.60 -22.32 -16.42
N VAL A 263 12.47 -21.75 -16.86
CA VAL A 263 11.30 -22.53 -17.32
C VAL A 263 11.68 -23.42 -18.49
N SER A 264 12.38 -22.91 -19.51
CA SER A 264 12.83 -23.72 -20.64
C SER A 264 13.75 -24.88 -20.20
N SER A 265 14.64 -24.66 -19.22
CA SER A 265 15.49 -25.73 -18.68
C SER A 265 14.70 -26.81 -17.92
N LEU A 266 13.68 -26.39 -17.17
CA LEU A 266 12.79 -27.30 -16.45
C LEU A 266 11.92 -28.11 -17.41
N GLU A 267 11.39 -27.49 -18.47
CA GLU A 267 10.63 -28.17 -19.52
C GLU A 267 11.49 -29.24 -20.23
N ALA A 268 12.75 -28.92 -20.56
CA ALA A 268 13.68 -29.88 -21.15
C ALA A 268 13.97 -31.05 -20.20
N SER A 269 14.22 -30.76 -18.92
CA SER A 269 14.47 -31.77 -17.89
C SER A 269 13.25 -32.68 -17.66
N LEU A 270 12.05 -32.10 -17.61
CA LEU A 270 10.79 -32.84 -17.49
C LEU A 270 10.60 -33.78 -18.68
N LYS A 271 10.81 -33.29 -19.90
CA LYS A 271 10.68 -34.10 -21.12
C LYS A 271 11.68 -35.25 -21.15
N SER A 272 12.92 -35.01 -20.72
CA SER A 272 13.94 -36.06 -20.59
C SER A 272 13.56 -37.10 -19.54
N SER A 273 13.06 -36.67 -18.38
CA SER A 273 12.63 -37.55 -17.29
C SER A 273 11.42 -38.40 -17.70
N GLN A 274 10.42 -37.80 -18.35
CA GLN A 274 9.26 -38.51 -18.89
C GLN A 274 9.68 -39.58 -19.89
N LYS A 275 10.60 -39.25 -20.83
CA LYS A 275 11.11 -40.24 -21.78
C LYS A 275 11.81 -41.40 -21.07
N LYS A 276 12.68 -41.11 -20.10
CA LYS A 276 13.38 -42.14 -19.32
C LYS A 276 12.40 -43.08 -18.62
N HIS A 277 11.40 -42.55 -17.93
CA HIS A 277 10.38 -43.36 -17.27
C HIS A 277 9.50 -44.14 -18.25
N GLN A 278 9.25 -43.59 -19.44
CA GLN A 278 8.54 -44.29 -20.50
C GLN A 278 9.35 -45.49 -21.03
N ASP A 279 10.65 -45.31 -21.24
CA ASP A 279 11.58 -46.37 -21.65
C ASP A 279 11.68 -47.47 -20.56
N GLU A 280 11.84 -47.08 -19.29
CA GLU A 280 11.84 -48.00 -18.13
C GLU A 280 10.51 -48.79 -18.03
N ALA A 281 9.37 -48.14 -18.23
CA ALA A 281 8.07 -48.80 -18.21
C ALA A 281 7.91 -49.82 -19.35
N ILE A 282 8.44 -49.52 -20.54
CA ILE A 282 8.47 -50.46 -21.67
C ILE A 282 9.36 -51.67 -21.36
N GLU A 283 10.53 -51.44 -20.76
CA GLU A 283 11.47 -52.50 -20.37
C GLU A 283 10.89 -53.42 -19.28
N LEU A 284 10.28 -52.85 -18.24
CA LEU A 284 9.58 -53.61 -17.20
C LEU A 284 8.42 -54.42 -17.78
N LYS A 285 7.62 -53.81 -18.68
CA LYS A 285 6.52 -54.52 -19.35
C LYS A 285 7.03 -55.70 -20.19
N THR A 286 8.15 -55.52 -20.89
CA THR A 286 8.81 -56.58 -21.65
C THR A 286 9.31 -57.70 -20.74
N THR A 287 9.94 -57.35 -19.62
CA THR A 287 10.40 -58.31 -18.61
C THR A 287 9.25 -59.11 -18.02
N ILE A 288 8.13 -58.47 -17.67
CA ILE A 288 6.93 -59.13 -17.17
C ILE A 288 6.38 -60.13 -18.21
N ILE A 289 6.31 -59.75 -19.49
CA ILE A 289 5.87 -60.64 -20.57
C ILE A 289 6.77 -61.88 -20.64
N ASN A 290 8.09 -61.68 -20.62
CA ASN A 290 9.05 -62.79 -20.69
C ASN A 290 8.94 -63.73 -19.48
N LEU A 291 8.92 -63.19 -18.26
CA LEU A 291 8.76 -63.99 -17.04
C LEU A 291 7.42 -64.72 -16.99
N THR A 292 6.35 -64.09 -17.47
CA THR A 292 5.03 -64.73 -17.56
C THR A 292 5.10 -65.94 -18.49
N LYS A 293 5.73 -65.78 -19.66
CA LYS A 293 5.92 -66.88 -20.62
C LYS A 293 6.81 -67.99 -20.06
N GLU A 294 7.92 -67.66 -19.43
CA GLU A 294 8.79 -68.64 -18.76
C GLU A 294 8.04 -69.42 -17.69
N ASN A 295 7.20 -68.73 -16.90
CA ASN A 295 6.37 -69.36 -15.89
C ASN A 295 5.30 -70.27 -16.52
N GLU A 296 4.64 -69.84 -17.59
CA GLU A 296 3.69 -70.68 -18.34
C GLU A 296 4.36 -71.95 -18.90
N ASP A 297 5.56 -71.82 -19.46
CA ASP A 297 6.33 -72.95 -20.01
C ASP A 297 6.81 -73.90 -18.89
N ALA A 298 7.26 -73.36 -17.75
CA ALA A 298 7.61 -74.15 -16.57
C ALA A 298 6.41 -74.92 -16.01
N VAL A 299 5.23 -74.28 -15.91
CA VAL A 299 3.98 -74.91 -15.48
C VAL A 299 3.57 -76.02 -16.44
N LYS A 300 3.65 -75.80 -17.77
CA LYS A 300 3.39 -76.85 -18.78
C LYS A 300 4.33 -78.03 -18.60
N LYS A 301 5.63 -77.79 -18.45
CA LYS A 301 6.64 -78.83 -18.25
C LYS A 301 6.37 -79.64 -16.98
N LEU A 302 6.15 -78.99 -15.85
CA LEU A 302 5.83 -79.65 -14.58
C LEU A 302 4.54 -80.46 -14.66
N THR A 303 3.54 -79.96 -15.38
CA THR A 303 2.28 -80.70 -15.61
C THR A 303 2.54 -81.98 -16.41
N GLN A 304 3.31 -81.90 -17.50
CA GLN A 304 3.69 -83.07 -18.30
C GLN A 304 4.51 -84.09 -17.51
N GLU A 305 5.47 -83.62 -16.69
CA GLU A 305 6.27 -84.48 -15.82
C GLU A 305 5.40 -85.17 -14.77
N LYS A 306 4.49 -84.42 -14.13
CA LYS A 306 3.52 -84.95 -13.17
C LYS A 306 2.62 -86.01 -13.82
N ASP A 307 2.07 -85.74 -15.00
CA ASP A 307 1.19 -86.69 -15.70
C ASP A 307 1.95 -87.97 -16.10
N SER A 308 3.20 -87.83 -16.54
CA SER A 308 4.08 -88.95 -16.86
C SER A 308 4.40 -89.79 -15.62
N ALA A 309 4.68 -89.15 -14.48
CA ALA A 309 4.91 -89.81 -13.21
C ALA A 309 3.66 -90.54 -12.70
N ILE A 310 2.49 -89.91 -12.79
CA ILE A 310 1.20 -90.54 -12.44
C ILE A 310 0.96 -91.77 -13.32
N LYS A 311 1.20 -91.66 -14.63
CA LYS A 311 1.05 -92.80 -15.55
C LYS A 311 1.97 -93.96 -15.17
N LYS A 312 3.24 -93.67 -14.84
CA LYS A 312 4.21 -94.68 -14.39
C LYS A 312 3.78 -95.34 -13.08
N LEU A 313 3.43 -94.55 -12.06
CA LEU A 313 2.96 -95.07 -10.77
C LEU A 313 1.67 -95.88 -10.92
N THR A 314 0.78 -95.50 -11.83
CA THR A 314 -0.43 -96.27 -12.13
C THR A 314 -0.07 -97.63 -12.75
N GLN A 315 0.87 -97.67 -13.70
CA GLN A 315 1.37 -98.92 -14.27
C GLN A 315 2.07 -99.80 -13.23
N GLU A 316 2.87 -99.22 -12.35
CA GLU A 316 3.52 -99.94 -11.23
C GLU A 316 2.48 -100.51 -10.27
N LYS A 317 1.45 -99.72 -9.92
CA LYS A 317 0.31 -100.18 -9.11
C LYS A 317 -0.44 -101.34 -9.77
N ASP A 318 -0.72 -101.25 -11.07
CA ASP A 318 -1.41 -102.31 -11.80
C ASP A 318 -0.57 -103.59 -11.89
N ALA A 319 0.74 -103.47 -12.07
CA ALA A 319 1.68 -104.60 -12.06
C ALA A 319 1.74 -105.25 -10.68
N ALA A 320 1.85 -104.44 -9.62
CA ALA A 320 1.81 -104.93 -8.23
C ALA A 320 0.48 -105.63 -7.92
N ASN A 321 -0.66 -105.08 -8.36
CA ASN A 321 -1.97 -105.72 -8.20
C ASN A 321 -2.03 -107.07 -8.92
N LYS A 322 -1.53 -107.18 -10.16
CA LYS A 322 -1.44 -108.47 -10.86
C LYS A 322 -0.59 -109.48 -10.10
N GLN A 323 0.51 -109.02 -9.50
CA GLN A 323 1.39 -109.86 -8.69
C GLN A 323 0.70 -110.32 -7.39
N VAL A 324 -0.04 -109.43 -6.72
CA VAL A 324 -0.89 -109.77 -5.56
C VAL A 324 -1.93 -110.81 -5.94
N THR A 325 -2.70 -110.62 -7.02
CA THR A 325 -3.70 -111.61 -7.47
C THR A 325 -3.06 -112.96 -7.80
N SER A 326 -1.88 -112.98 -8.41
CA SER A 326 -1.14 -114.22 -8.68
C SER A 326 -0.69 -114.91 -7.39
N LEU A 327 -0.22 -114.16 -6.40
CA LEU A 327 0.16 -114.68 -5.09
C LEU A 327 -1.07 -115.17 -4.29
N GLU A 328 -2.19 -114.47 -4.36
CA GLU A 328 -3.47 -114.90 -3.78
C GLU A 328 -3.92 -116.24 -4.37
N GLN A 329 -3.90 -116.38 -5.71
CA GLN A 329 -4.19 -117.66 -6.37
C GLN A 329 -3.22 -118.77 -5.96
N LYS A 330 -1.92 -118.46 -5.84
CA LYS A 330 -0.92 -119.42 -5.38
C LYS A 330 -1.15 -119.83 -3.92
N SER A 331 -1.53 -118.88 -3.06
CA SER A 331 -1.90 -119.12 -1.67
C SER A 331 -3.16 -119.97 -1.56
N GLN A 332 -4.15 -119.74 -2.41
CA GLN A 332 -5.40 -120.51 -2.45
C GLN A 332 -5.14 -121.96 -2.90
N ASN A 333 -4.31 -122.15 -3.93
CA ASN A 333 -3.89 -123.47 -4.38
C ASN A 333 -3.04 -124.20 -3.31
N LEU A 334 -2.15 -123.50 -2.62
CA LEU A 334 -1.41 -124.05 -1.48
C LEU A 334 -2.35 -124.44 -0.32
N ALA A 335 -3.37 -123.63 -0.02
CA ALA A 335 -4.37 -123.96 1.00
C ALA A 335 -5.19 -125.20 0.62
N GLU A 336 -5.59 -125.33 -0.65
CA GLU A 336 -6.24 -126.54 -1.18
C GLU A 336 -5.33 -127.77 -1.07
N GLN A 337 -4.04 -127.65 -1.41
CA GLN A 337 -3.06 -128.72 -1.23
C GLN A 337 -2.91 -129.12 0.23
N LEU A 338 -2.88 -128.14 1.15
CA LEU A 338 -2.79 -128.38 2.59
C LEU A 338 -4.02 -129.11 3.12
N GLU A 339 -5.22 -128.74 2.67
CA GLU A 339 -6.46 -129.44 3.04
C GLU A 339 -6.49 -130.86 2.47
N THR A 340 -5.95 -131.07 1.27
CA THR A 340 -5.81 -132.41 0.67
C THR A 340 -4.86 -133.29 1.48
N VAL A 341 -3.70 -132.76 1.89
CA VAL A 341 -2.72 -133.46 2.74
C VAL A 341 -3.30 -133.74 4.12
N LYS A 342 -4.04 -132.80 4.70
CA LYS A 342 -4.73 -132.97 5.98
C LYS A 342 -5.74 -134.11 5.92
N ASN A 343 -6.56 -134.16 4.86
CA ASN A 343 -7.52 -135.25 4.66
C ASN A 343 -6.83 -136.61 4.46
N ASP A 344 -5.72 -136.66 3.71
CA ASP A 344 -4.94 -137.90 3.50
C ASP A 344 -4.30 -138.40 4.81
N LEU A 345 -3.83 -137.47 5.66
CA LEU A 345 -3.32 -137.78 7.00
C LEU A 345 -4.43 -138.23 7.96
N GLU A 346 -5.61 -137.60 7.95
CA GLU A 346 -6.78 -138.04 8.73
C GLU A 346 -7.24 -139.45 8.32
N GLN A 347 -7.20 -139.76 7.01
CA GLN A 347 -7.52 -141.09 6.50
C GLN A 347 -6.47 -142.14 6.88
N LYS A 348 -5.18 -141.79 6.85
CA LYS A 348 -4.09 -142.67 7.35
C LYS A 348 -4.16 -142.88 8.86
N LEU A 349 -4.54 -141.86 9.63
CA LEU A 349 -4.71 -141.94 11.08
C LEU A 349 -5.89 -142.85 11.45
N THR A 350 -7.02 -142.72 10.76
CA THR A 350 -8.19 -143.60 10.97
C THR A 350 -7.89 -145.05 10.56
N THR A 351 -7.11 -145.26 9.51
CA THR A 351 -6.64 -146.60 9.10
C THR A 351 -5.66 -147.20 10.13
N SER A 352 -4.71 -146.40 10.64
CA SER A 352 -3.79 -146.87 11.69
C SER A 352 -4.51 -147.13 13.02
N GLN A 353 -5.56 -146.38 13.35
CA GLN A 353 -6.38 -146.61 14.54
C GLN A 353 -7.24 -147.89 14.43
N SER A 354 -7.75 -148.23 13.24
CA SER A 354 -8.48 -149.49 13.03
C SER A 354 -7.52 -150.69 12.99
N GLU A 355 -6.31 -150.53 12.47
CA GLU A 355 -5.24 -151.55 12.55
C GLU A 355 -4.75 -151.77 13.99
N ALA A 356 -4.59 -150.70 14.78
CA ALA A 356 -4.24 -150.81 16.20
C ALA A 356 -5.33 -151.51 17.02
N LYS A 357 -6.62 -151.28 16.72
CA LYS A 357 -7.72 -152.03 17.33
C LYS A 357 -7.67 -153.52 16.96
N SER A 358 -7.51 -153.83 15.67
CA SER A 358 -7.39 -155.20 15.16
C SER A 358 -6.21 -155.97 15.78
N LEU A 359 -5.04 -155.33 15.89
CA LEU A 359 -3.85 -155.91 16.54
C LEU A 359 -4.04 -156.10 18.05
N ASN A 360 -4.76 -155.19 18.71
CA ASN A 360 -5.07 -155.32 20.14
C ASN A 360 -6.09 -156.44 20.42
N GLU A 361 -7.05 -156.66 19.51
CA GLU A 361 -7.93 -157.84 19.54
C GLU A 361 -7.15 -159.15 19.31
N GLN A 362 -6.19 -159.17 18.37
CA GLN A 362 -5.32 -160.33 18.13
C GLN A 362 -4.41 -160.62 19.34
N LEU A 363 -3.88 -159.59 20.01
CA LEU A 363 -3.06 -159.73 21.21
C LEU A 363 -3.84 -160.36 22.37
N ASN A 364 -5.11 -160.00 22.54
CA ASN A 364 -5.98 -160.58 23.57
C ASN A 364 -6.36 -162.03 23.26
N GLN A 365 -6.57 -162.39 21.99
CA GLN A 365 -6.79 -163.78 21.58
C GLN A 365 -5.54 -164.65 21.80
N ILE A 366 -4.33 -164.12 21.55
CA ILE A 366 -3.07 -164.83 21.79
C ILE A 366 -2.80 -165.00 23.30
N LYS A 367 -3.10 -164.00 24.13
CA LYS A 367 -2.98 -164.11 25.60
C LYS A 367 -3.87 -165.21 26.18
N GLN A 368 -5.13 -165.30 25.72
CA GLN A 368 -6.05 -166.36 26.17
C GLN A 368 -5.57 -167.74 25.70
N LYS A 369 -5.08 -167.85 24.46
CA LYS A 369 -4.58 -169.12 23.90
C LYS A 369 -3.29 -169.61 24.58
N ASN A 370 -2.44 -168.71 25.08
CA ASN A 370 -1.26 -169.07 25.86
C ASN A 370 -1.60 -169.55 27.28
N GLN A 371 -2.62 -168.97 27.94
CA GLN A 371 -3.08 -169.48 29.24
C GLN A 371 -3.70 -170.88 29.13
N ASP A 372 -4.45 -171.16 28.05
CA ASP A 372 -5.04 -172.48 27.80
C ASP A 372 -3.96 -173.53 27.45
N LEU A 373 -2.87 -173.12 26.78
CA LEU A 373 -1.71 -173.98 26.49
C LEU A 373 -0.83 -174.24 27.73
N GLU A 374 -0.62 -173.27 28.61
CA GLU A 374 0.10 -173.46 29.87
C GLU A 374 -0.61 -174.44 30.81
N THR A 375 -1.95 -174.44 30.81
CA THR A 375 -2.76 -175.37 31.60
C THR A 375 -2.69 -176.80 31.03
N SER A 376 -2.69 -176.95 29.70
CA SER A 376 -2.60 -178.24 29.02
C SER A 376 -1.19 -178.87 29.09
N VAL A 377 -0.12 -178.05 29.12
CA VAL A 377 1.26 -178.50 29.31
C VAL A 377 1.53 -178.94 30.76
N ALA A 378 0.91 -178.30 31.76
CA ALA A 378 1.00 -178.72 33.16
C ALA A 378 0.30 -180.07 33.42
N GLU A 379 -0.81 -180.36 32.73
CA GLU A 379 -1.53 -181.63 32.83
C GLU A 379 -0.79 -182.79 32.13
N LEU A 380 -0.20 -182.56 30.95
CA LEU A 380 0.60 -183.56 30.23
C LEU A 380 1.96 -183.85 30.91
N SER A 381 2.53 -182.88 31.63
CA SER A 381 3.76 -183.06 32.42
C SER A 381 3.54 -183.89 33.70
N ASN A 382 2.35 -183.85 34.29
CA ASN A 382 1.97 -184.71 35.42
C ASN A 382 1.60 -186.14 34.97
N GLU A 383 1.11 -186.32 33.75
CA GLU A 383 0.80 -187.65 33.20
C GLU A 383 2.06 -188.42 32.78
N ASN A 384 3.10 -187.74 32.27
CA ASN A 384 4.38 -188.36 31.91
C ASN A 384 5.24 -188.73 33.14
N THR A 385 5.24 -187.91 34.20
CA THR A 385 5.95 -188.25 35.44
C THR A 385 5.36 -189.47 36.17
N LEU A 386 4.07 -189.77 35.98
CA LEU A 386 3.43 -190.98 36.50
C LEU A 386 3.72 -192.24 35.66
N LYS A 387 3.90 -192.08 34.34
CA LYS A 387 4.23 -193.18 33.41
C LYS A 387 5.72 -193.57 33.49
N ASP A 388 6.62 -192.60 33.64
CA ASP A 388 8.06 -192.85 33.77
C ASP A 388 8.43 -193.55 35.10
N LYS A 389 7.69 -193.26 36.18
CA LYS A 389 7.84 -193.97 37.47
C LYS A 389 7.41 -195.45 37.39
N LYS A 390 6.42 -195.77 36.55
CA LYS A 390 5.88 -197.13 36.34
C LYS A 390 6.73 -197.96 35.37
N ILE A 391 7.41 -197.32 34.42
CA ILE A 391 8.36 -197.95 33.49
C ILE A 391 9.71 -198.25 34.19
N ALA A 392 10.15 -197.39 35.12
CA ALA A 392 11.32 -197.64 35.96
C ALA A 392 11.13 -198.83 36.92
N GLU A 393 9.93 -199.00 37.51
CA GLU A 393 9.60 -200.17 38.35
C GLU A 393 9.50 -201.49 37.57
N MET A 394 9.01 -201.47 36.32
CA MET A 394 8.95 -202.66 35.47
C MET A 394 10.33 -203.08 34.93
N SER A 395 11.23 -202.12 34.68
CA SER A 395 12.60 -202.42 34.21
C SER A 395 13.48 -203.02 35.33
N ALA A 396 13.34 -202.56 36.58
CA ALA A 396 14.04 -203.14 37.72
C ALA A 396 13.59 -204.58 38.06
N LYS A 397 12.32 -204.93 37.79
CA LYS A 397 11.80 -206.31 37.93
C LYS A 397 12.28 -207.25 36.81
N LEU A 398 12.53 -206.71 35.61
CA LEU A 398 13.01 -207.49 34.46
C LEU A 398 14.50 -207.88 34.58
N ASP A 399 15.34 -207.00 35.12
CA ASP A 399 16.76 -207.29 35.34
C ASP A 399 17.01 -208.26 36.52
N LYS A 400 16.10 -208.29 37.50
CA LYS A 400 16.10 -209.32 38.54
C LYS A 400 15.76 -210.71 37.97
N HIS A 401 14.77 -210.80 37.07
CA HIS A 401 14.38 -212.06 36.42
C HIS A 401 15.43 -212.63 35.45
N LYS A 402 16.21 -211.76 34.78
CA LYS A 402 17.36 -212.21 33.97
C LYS A 402 18.48 -212.82 34.81
N LYS A 403 18.71 -212.30 36.03
CA LYS A 403 19.71 -212.84 36.97
C LYS A 403 19.28 -214.17 37.58
N ASP A 404 17.98 -214.34 37.86
CA ASP A 404 17.41 -215.60 38.33
C ASP A 404 17.43 -216.69 37.24
N THR A 405 17.26 -216.30 35.97
CA THR A 405 17.34 -217.24 34.82
C THR A 405 18.77 -217.77 34.62
N GLN A 406 19.80 -216.96 34.83
CA GLN A 406 21.19 -217.41 34.76
C GLN A 406 21.57 -218.34 35.94
N THR A 407 20.96 -218.12 37.11
CA THR A 407 21.17 -218.97 38.29
C THR A 407 20.52 -220.35 38.11
N ILE A 408 19.37 -220.42 37.44
CA ILE A 408 18.69 -221.69 37.09
C ILE A 408 19.49 -222.49 36.06
N VAL A 409 20.20 -221.84 35.13
CA VAL A 409 21.08 -222.54 34.17
C VAL A 409 22.29 -223.17 34.88
N ASN A 410 22.84 -222.53 35.91
CA ASN A 410 23.94 -223.09 36.71
C ASN A 410 23.47 -224.23 37.65
N LEU A 411 22.26 -224.14 38.22
CA LEU A 411 21.65 -225.24 38.99
C LEU A 411 21.32 -226.45 38.09
N LYS A 412 21.04 -226.21 36.79
CA LYS A 412 20.77 -227.28 35.81
C LYS A 412 22.01 -228.08 35.42
N SER A 413 23.22 -227.50 35.51
CA SER A 413 24.49 -228.25 35.41
C SER A 413 24.80 -229.05 36.68
N GLU A 414 24.38 -228.56 37.84
CA GLU A 414 24.56 -229.22 39.14
C GLU A 414 23.63 -230.44 39.30
N VAL A 415 22.37 -230.32 38.85
CA VAL A 415 21.40 -231.44 38.82
C VAL A 415 21.84 -232.54 37.85
N ARG A 416 22.47 -232.23 36.72
CA ARG A 416 23.06 -233.25 35.82
C ARG A 416 24.25 -233.98 36.45
N THR A 417 24.96 -233.32 37.35
CA THR A 417 26.09 -233.92 38.07
C THR A 417 25.59 -234.82 39.22
N LEU A 418 24.52 -234.40 39.90
CA LEU A 418 23.81 -235.22 40.90
C LEU A 418 23.08 -236.41 40.27
N GLN A 419 22.48 -236.28 39.08
CA GLN A 419 21.91 -237.41 38.33
C GLN A 419 22.96 -238.49 38.01
N LYS A 420 24.19 -238.09 37.71
CA LYS A 420 25.31 -239.00 37.45
C LYS A 420 25.82 -239.70 38.72
N GLN A 421 25.64 -239.08 39.88
CA GLN A 421 25.95 -239.68 41.19
C GLN A 421 24.83 -240.61 41.67
N THR A 422 23.57 -240.31 41.36
CA THR A 422 22.43 -241.20 41.64
C THR A 422 22.45 -242.44 40.75
N GLU A 423 22.84 -242.35 39.48
CA GLU A 423 23.05 -243.53 38.62
C GLU A 423 24.21 -244.43 39.10
N ASN A 424 25.20 -243.87 39.81
CA ASN A 424 26.23 -244.66 40.49
C ASN A 424 25.73 -245.29 41.81
N ALA A 425 24.78 -244.67 42.50
CA ALA A 425 24.12 -245.26 43.67
C ALA A 425 23.16 -246.39 43.28
N VAL A 426 22.48 -246.27 42.13
CA VAL A 426 21.67 -247.34 41.53
C VAL A 426 22.52 -248.58 41.23
N LYS A 427 23.76 -248.41 40.74
CA LYS A 427 24.71 -249.52 40.54
C LYS A 427 25.26 -250.14 41.83
N LEU A 428 25.23 -249.43 42.97
CA LEU A 428 25.63 -249.97 44.28
C LEU A 428 24.48 -250.71 44.98
N VAL A 429 23.24 -250.30 44.74
CA VAL A 429 22.05 -251.02 45.23
C VAL A 429 21.84 -252.31 44.44
N GLU A 430 22.13 -252.34 43.13
CA GLU A 430 22.15 -253.57 42.33
C GLU A 430 23.24 -254.57 42.78
N VAL A 431 24.29 -254.12 43.48
CA VAL A 431 25.28 -254.98 44.15
C VAL A 431 24.78 -255.45 45.52
N ALA A 432 24.01 -254.63 46.25
CA ALA A 432 23.33 -255.05 47.49
C ALA A 432 22.17 -256.05 47.21
N GLU A 433 21.58 -255.95 46.02
CA GLU A 433 20.65 -256.91 45.44
C GLU A 433 21.35 -258.25 45.09
N ALA A 434 22.68 -258.27 44.96
CA ALA A 434 23.45 -259.50 44.81
C ALA A 434 23.88 -260.13 46.15
N GLU A 435 24.15 -259.33 47.20
CA GLU A 435 24.51 -259.83 48.54
C GLU A 435 23.32 -260.25 49.40
N LYS A 436 22.16 -259.58 49.27
CA LYS A 436 20.93 -260.01 49.96
C LYS A 436 20.42 -261.35 49.41
N ASN A 437 20.49 -261.53 48.09
CA ASN A 437 20.19 -262.80 47.42
C ASN A 437 21.19 -263.92 47.78
N ALA A 438 22.37 -263.60 48.32
CA ALA A 438 23.32 -264.58 48.88
C ALA A 438 23.03 -264.90 50.37
N LEU A 439 22.38 -264.01 51.11
CA LEU A 439 22.01 -264.19 52.52
C LEU A 439 20.64 -264.85 52.71
N GLU A 440 19.63 -264.54 51.91
CA GLU A 440 18.34 -265.23 52.01
C GLU A 440 18.43 -266.67 51.47
N LYS A 441 19.32 -266.93 50.52
CA LYS A 441 19.71 -268.29 50.13
C LYS A 441 20.34 -269.08 51.28
N LYS A 442 21.02 -268.41 52.24
CA LYS A 442 21.47 -269.02 53.51
C LYS A 442 20.34 -269.15 54.56
N VAL A 443 19.26 -268.36 54.46
CA VAL A 443 18.10 -268.46 55.35
C VAL A 443 17.14 -269.57 54.90
N ALA A 444 16.97 -269.73 53.58
CA ALA A 444 16.39 -270.93 52.99
C ALA A 444 17.14 -272.18 53.47
N GLU A 445 18.48 -272.13 53.52
CA GLU A 445 19.30 -273.23 54.06
C GLU A 445 19.23 -273.36 55.59
N PHE A 446 18.94 -272.30 56.36
CA PHE A 446 18.78 -272.39 57.82
C PHE A 446 17.38 -272.78 58.29
N GLU A 447 16.29 -272.47 57.58
CA GLU A 447 14.93 -272.95 57.93
C GLU A 447 14.67 -274.36 57.41
N GLU A 448 15.26 -274.69 56.26
CA GLU A 448 15.49 -276.06 55.80
C GLU A 448 16.61 -276.77 56.60
N HIS A 449 17.23 -276.15 57.62
CA HIS A 449 18.02 -276.82 58.67
C HIS A 449 17.38 -276.73 60.07
N TRP A 450 16.41 -275.82 60.27
CA TRP A 450 15.55 -275.71 61.45
C TRP A 450 14.41 -276.72 61.47
N ASN A 451 13.71 -276.90 60.34
CA ASN A 451 13.55 -278.25 59.80
C ASN A 451 12.93 -279.28 60.78
N GLN A 452 12.96 -280.53 60.42
CA GLN A 452 13.83 -281.54 61.03
C GLN A 452 14.25 -281.39 62.52
N TYR A 453 14.42 -280.22 63.16
CA TYR A 453 14.66 -280.16 64.62
C TYR A 453 13.37 -280.19 65.45
N ILE A 454 12.22 -279.73 64.93
CA ILE A 454 10.94 -279.70 65.70
C ILE A 454 9.96 -280.82 65.30
N SER A 455 10.33 -281.71 64.38
CA SER A 455 9.69 -283.03 64.26
C SER A 455 10.05 -284.01 65.41
N SER A 456 10.30 -283.55 66.65
CA SER A 456 10.31 -284.40 67.86
C SER A 456 9.04 -284.13 68.67
#